data_AF-A0AAN4Z662-F1
#
_entry.id   AF-A0AAN4Z662-F1
#
_cell.length_a   1.000
_cell.length_b   1.000
_cell.length_c   1.000
_cell.angle_alpha   90.00
_cell.angle_beta   90.00
_cell.angle_gamma   90.00
#
_symmetry.space_group_name_H-M   'P 1'
#
loop_
_entity.id
_entity.type
_entity.pdbx_description
1 polymer ?
#
loop_
_entity_poly.entity_id
_entity_poly.type
_entity_poly.pdbx_seq_one_letter_code
_entity_poly.pdbx_strand_id
1 'polypeptide(L)'
;RGGRKGWKRSRPIDKAHAFSNLRKFGKGSKTLSAEDWTEHANQFCSLFPHNPKCRDGKRPEQNDLGSITKAIERRQKRRRVPKLKRIDWLSGVPDALKERAKDRKEKFGKTSIETRNQFRNACRSGRVNCRVQPEESRKKRKLIRDHLAKVEKEKLNLDDETADDNVEIRFDRTLRIKRALLEKANLTAEVDPIDDGVFESDILLTEEQTNLILNDLGKANSTGDEDLSPDEEE
;
A
#
# COMPACT_ATOMS: atom_id res chain seq x y z
N ARG A 1 -42.75 -7.09 -4.86
CA ARG A 1 -41.44 -7.77 -4.98
C ARG A 1 -40.40 -6.75 -5.42
N GLY A 2 -39.80 -6.04 -4.46
CA GLY A 2 -38.82 -4.97 -4.72
C GLY A 2 -37.39 -5.51 -4.62
N GLY A 3 -36.72 -5.62 -5.76
CA GLY A 3 -35.30 -5.99 -5.83
C GLY A 3 -34.44 -4.88 -5.25
N ARG A 4 -33.80 -5.12 -4.11
CA ARG A 4 -32.74 -4.27 -3.57
C ARG A 4 -31.57 -4.31 -4.54
N LYS A 5 -31.37 -3.20 -5.28
CA LYS A 5 -30.18 -2.96 -6.09
C LYS A 5 -28.97 -3.05 -5.17
N GLY A 6 -28.12 -4.05 -5.39
CA GLY A 6 -26.86 -4.22 -4.70
C GLY A 6 -26.06 -2.93 -4.78
N TRP A 7 -25.55 -2.48 -3.63
CA TRP A 7 -24.64 -1.35 -3.56
C TRP A 7 -23.44 -1.66 -4.44
N LYS A 8 -23.36 -1.04 -5.62
CA LYS A 8 -22.13 -1.01 -6.41
C LYS A 8 -21.08 -0.33 -5.53
N ARG A 9 -20.17 -1.13 -4.99
CA ARG A 9 -19.00 -0.67 -4.24
C ARG A 9 -18.12 0.11 -5.23
N SER A 10 -18.37 1.41 -5.38
CA SER A 10 -17.37 2.33 -5.91
C SER A 10 -16.26 2.42 -4.86
N ARG A 11 -15.40 1.39 -4.83
CA ARG A 11 -14.12 1.50 -4.14
C ARG A 11 -13.41 2.67 -4.82
N PRO A 12 -12.93 3.70 -4.08
CA PRO A 12 -11.91 4.59 -4.62
C PRO A 12 -10.85 3.67 -5.23
N ILE A 13 -10.47 3.90 -6.49
CA ILE A 13 -9.48 3.05 -7.16
C ILE A 13 -8.28 2.96 -6.24
N ASP A 14 -8.14 1.82 -5.55
CA ASP A 14 -7.03 1.60 -4.63
C ASP A 14 -5.78 1.76 -5.50
N LYS A 15 -4.80 2.55 -5.05
CA LYS A 15 -3.54 2.72 -5.79
C LYS A 15 -2.96 1.37 -6.21
N ALA A 16 -3.16 0.34 -5.38
CA ALA A 16 -2.74 -1.01 -5.67
C ALA A 16 -3.60 -1.71 -6.74
N HIS A 17 -4.90 -1.41 -6.85
CA HIS A 17 -5.76 -1.83 -7.97
C HIS A 17 -5.38 -1.12 -9.28
N ALA A 18 -5.16 0.19 -9.26
CA ALA A 18 -4.63 0.93 -10.42
C ALA A 18 -3.28 0.37 -10.86
N PHE A 19 -2.38 0.07 -9.92
CA PHE A 19 -1.07 -0.51 -10.22
C PHE A 19 -1.17 -1.94 -10.78
N SER A 20 -2.06 -2.78 -10.24
CA SER A 20 -2.34 -4.13 -10.73
C SER A 20 -2.91 -4.10 -12.15
N ASN A 21 -3.85 -3.19 -12.40
CA ASN A 21 -4.40 -2.91 -13.73
C ASN A 21 -3.26 -2.56 -14.68
N LEU A 22 -2.50 -1.49 -14.42
CA LEU A 22 -1.36 -1.05 -15.24
C LEU A 22 -0.35 -2.17 -15.55
N ARG A 23 -0.10 -3.09 -14.61
CA ARG A 23 0.76 -4.26 -14.81
C ARG A 23 0.18 -5.25 -15.81
N LYS A 24 -1.14 -5.49 -15.82
CA LYS A 24 -1.80 -6.35 -16.81
C LYS A 24 -1.71 -5.73 -18.21
N PHE A 25 -1.80 -4.40 -18.33
CA PHE A 25 -1.67 -3.68 -19.60
C PHE A 25 -0.25 -3.75 -20.19
N GLY A 26 0.80 -3.66 -19.37
CA GLY A 26 2.18 -3.77 -19.83
C GLY A 26 2.57 -5.15 -20.40
N LYS A 27 1.70 -6.17 -20.29
CA LYS A 27 1.95 -7.55 -20.71
C LYS A 27 1.18 -8.01 -21.96
N GLY A 28 0.25 -7.21 -22.49
CA GLY A 28 -0.62 -7.59 -23.61
C GLY A 28 -0.51 -6.64 -24.79
N SER A 29 -0.15 -7.15 -25.97
CA SER A 29 -0.04 -6.41 -27.23
C SER A 29 -1.40 -6.15 -27.91
N LYS A 30 -2.41 -5.70 -27.17
CA LYS A 30 -3.66 -5.25 -27.80
C LYS A 30 -3.52 -3.76 -28.09
N THR A 31 -3.69 -3.37 -29.35
CA THR A 31 -3.90 -1.97 -29.74
C THR A 31 -5.13 -1.47 -28.98
N LEU A 32 -4.90 -0.64 -27.97
CA LEU A 32 -5.95 -0.09 -27.12
C LEU A 32 -6.73 0.97 -27.90
N SER A 33 -8.03 1.06 -27.62
CA SER A 33 -8.81 2.22 -28.06
C SER A 33 -8.22 3.50 -27.44
N ALA A 34 -8.46 4.65 -28.07
CA ALA A 34 -8.00 5.93 -27.54
C ALA A 34 -8.60 6.24 -26.16
N GLU A 35 -9.83 5.79 -25.90
CA GLU A 35 -10.53 5.96 -24.63
C GLU A 35 -9.88 5.11 -23.53
N ASP A 36 -9.65 3.81 -23.79
CA ASP A 36 -8.98 2.93 -22.83
C ASP A 36 -7.57 3.44 -22.52
N TRP A 37 -6.82 3.89 -23.53
CA TRP A 37 -5.49 4.45 -23.31
C TRP A 37 -5.53 5.67 -22.38
N THR A 38 -6.49 6.57 -22.60
CA THR A 38 -6.64 7.79 -21.79
C THR A 38 -6.90 7.44 -20.33
N GLU A 39 -7.71 6.41 -20.05
CA GLU A 39 -7.92 5.93 -18.68
C GLU A 39 -6.62 5.43 -18.04
N HIS A 40 -5.87 4.57 -18.74
CA HIS A 40 -4.60 4.04 -18.23
C HIS A 40 -3.53 5.11 -18.05
N ALA A 41 -3.45 6.07 -18.96
CA ALA A 41 -2.56 7.22 -18.85
C ALA A 41 -2.90 8.07 -17.61
N ASN A 42 -4.18 8.28 -17.33
CA ASN A 42 -4.62 8.99 -16.11
C ASN A 42 -4.29 8.20 -14.83
N GLN A 43 -4.53 6.87 -14.83
CA GLN A 43 -4.16 6.02 -13.70
C GLN A 43 -2.64 6.01 -13.47
N PHE A 44 -1.85 5.96 -14.53
CA PHE A 44 -0.39 6.05 -14.47
C PHE A 44 0.05 7.39 -13.89
N CYS A 45 -0.43 8.52 -14.41
CA CYS A 45 -0.04 9.83 -13.89
C CYS A 45 -0.56 10.12 -12.47
N SER A 46 -1.65 9.48 -12.04
CA SER A 46 -2.07 9.51 -10.64
C SER A 46 -1.08 8.81 -9.71
N LEU A 47 -0.44 7.74 -10.18
CA LEU A 47 0.55 6.96 -9.43
C LEU A 47 1.97 7.54 -9.55
N PHE A 48 2.29 8.13 -10.70
CA PHE A 48 3.61 8.65 -11.06
C PHE A 48 3.54 10.12 -11.51
N PRO A 49 3.09 11.04 -10.63
CA PRO A 49 2.85 12.45 -11.01
C PRO A 49 4.12 13.18 -11.48
N HIS A 50 5.30 12.76 -11.02
CA HIS A 50 6.57 13.39 -11.36
C HIS A 50 7.33 12.71 -12.50
N ASN A 51 6.75 11.66 -13.09
CA ASN A 51 7.30 11.08 -14.30
C ASN A 51 7.33 12.14 -15.41
N PRO A 52 8.40 12.24 -16.21
CA PRO A 52 8.52 13.24 -17.28
C PRO A 52 7.32 13.29 -18.24
N LYS A 53 6.60 12.17 -18.40
CA LYS A 53 5.41 12.06 -19.27
C LYS A 53 4.10 12.51 -18.62
N CYS A 54 4.11 12.83 -17.33
CA CYS A 54 2.96 13.25 -16.54
C CYS A 54 3.08 14.68 -16.00
N ARG A 55 4.21 15.35 -16.23
CA ARG A 55 4.43 16.75 -15.83
C ARG A 55 3.63 17.71 -16.69
N ASP A 56 3.29 18.86 -16.12
CA ASP A 56 2.65 19.98 -16.80
C ASP A 56 1.32 19.65 -17.50
N GLY A 57 0.58 18.67 -16.96
CA GLY A 57 -0.70 18.23 -17.53
C GLY A 57 -0.58 17.39 -18.80
N LYS A 58 0.65 17.01 -19.19
CA LYS A 58 0.88 16.05 -20.28
C LYS A 58 0.44 14.65 -19.83
N ARG A 59 0.04 13.83 -20.81
CA ARG A 59 -0.25 12.41 -20.63
C ARG A 59 0.67 11.61 -21.53
N PRO A 60 1.14 10.43 -21.10
CA PRO A 60 1.90 9.56 -21.96
C PRO A 60 1.06 9.13 -23.17
N GLU A 61 1.71 9.04 -24.33
CA GLU A 61 1.09 8.55 -25.57
C GLU A 61 1.29 7.04 -25.70
N GLN A 62 0.55 6.37 -26.59
CA GLN A 62 0.70 4.91 -26.80
C GLN A 62 2.14 4.50 -27.13
N ASN A 63 2.91 5.36 -27.80
CA ASN A 63 4.33 5.14 -28.10
C ASN A 63 5.23 5.14 -26.85
N ASP A 64 4.77 5.73 -25.74
CA ASP A 64 5.49 5.77 -24.46
C ASP A 64 5.30 4.49 -23.62
N LEU A 65 4.54 3.50 -24.13
CA LEU A 65 4.25 2.25 -23.41
C LEU A 65 5.50 1.57 -22.87
N GLY A 66 6.62 1.59 -23.62
CA GLY A 66 7.89 1.03 -23.14
C GLY A 66 8.47 1.76 -21.93
N SER A 67 8.37 3.08 -21.89
CA SER A 67 8.81 3.91 -20.76
C SER A 67 7.91 3.71 -19.53
N ILE A 68 6.59 3.69 -19.76
CA ILE A 68 5.59 3.42 -18.72
C ILE A 68 5.82 2.06 -18.08
N THR A 69 5.99 1.02 -18.90
CA THR A 69 6.20 -0.36 -18.44
C THR A 69 7.47 -0.46 -17.59
N LYS A 70 8.57 0.17 -18.02
CA LYS A 70 9.82 0.23 -17.23
C LYS A 70 9.63 0.93 -15.88
N ALA A 71 8.89 2.04 -15.83
CA ALA A 71 8.61 2.74 -14.58
C ALA A 71 7.78 1.88 -13.62
N ILE A 72 6.74 1.21 -14.13
CA ILE A 72 5.92 0.27 -13.36
C ILE A 72 6.77 -0.89 -12.83
N GLU A 73 7.57 -1.53 -13.68
CA GLU A 73 8.44 -2.64 -13.27
C GLU A 73 9.47 -2.21 -12.21
N ARG A 74 10.05 -1.02 -12.36
CA ARG A 74 10.99 -0.46 -11.39
C ARG A 74 10.33 -0.31 -10.02
N ARG A 75 9.16 0.35 -9.96
CA ARG A 75 8.41 0.51 -8.71
C ARG A 75 7.96 -0.83 -8.14
N GLN A 76 7.56 -1.78 -8.98
CA GLN A 76 7.19 -3.13 -8.53
C GLN A 76 8.35 -3.85 -7.85
N LYS A 77 9.55 -3.83 -8.47
CA LYS A 77 10.76 -4.42 -7.88
C LYS A 77 11.07 -3.83 -6.51
N ARG A 78 10.94 -2.51 -6.36
CA ARG A 78 11.20 -1.78 -5.10
C ARG A 78 10.13 -1.99 -4.02
N ARG A 79 8.89 -2.31 -4.42
CA ARG A 79 7.80 -2.70 -3.50
C ARG A 79 8.00 -4.10 -2.91
N ARG A 80 8.82 -4.96 -3.51
CA ARG A 80 9.09 -6.29 -2.96
C ARG A 80 9.84 -6.18 -1.64
N VAL A 81 9.31 -6.81 -0.59
CA VAL A 81 9.98 -6.84 0.72
C VAL A 81 11.10 -7.86 0.68
N PRO A 82 12.37 -7.47 0.91
CA PRO A 82 13.46 -8.42 0.97
C PRO A 82 13.29 -9.35 2.17
N LYS A 83 13.61 -10.63 2.00
CA LYS A 83 13.69 -11.57 3.12
C LYS A 83 14.95 -11.29 3.92
N LEU A 84 14.78 -10.79 5.13
CA LEU A 84 15.91 -10.50 6.02
C LEU A 84 16.36 -11.78 6.72
N LYS A 85 17.67 -11.91 6.94
CA LYS A 85 18.20 -12.98 7.80
C LYS A 85 17.71 -12.70 9.23
N ARG A 86 16.94 -13.64 9.79
CA ARG A 86 16.52 -13.54 11.19
C ARG A 86 17.73 -13.72 12.07
N ILE A 87 18.12 -12.66 12.77
CA ILE A 87 19.10 -12.73 13.85
C ILE A 87 18.38 -13.40 15.03
N ASP A 88 18.95 -14.49 15.55
CA ASP A 88 18.47 -15.07 16.80
C ASP A 88 18.94 -14.20 17.97
N TRP A 89 18.15 -13.18 18.28
CA TRP A 89 18.36 -12.29 19.42
C TRP A 89 18.18 -13.01 20.76
N LEU A 90 17.70 -14.26 20.75
CA LEU A 90 17.58 -15.13 21.92
C LEU A 90 18.71 -16.18 21.99
N SER A 91 19.75 -16.05 21.17
CA SER A 91 20.94 -16.88 21.29
C SER A 91 21.55 -16.72 22.69
N GLY A 92 21.79 -17.84 23.38
CA GLY A 92 22.27 -17.86 24.77
C GLY A 92 21.18 -17.63 25.84
N VAL A 93 19.92 -17.39 25.47
CA VAL A 93 18.82 -17.28 26.44
C VAL A 93 18.31 -18.67 26.85
N PRO A 94 18.03 -18.93 28.14
CA PRO A 94 17.44 -20.19 28.61
C PRO A 94 16.11 -20.51 27.91
N ASP A 95 15.88 -21.78 27.60
CA ASP A 95 14.75 -22.21 26.77
C ASP A 95 13.37 -21.88 27.38
N ALA A 96 13.25 -21.91 28.71
CA ALA A 96 12.02 -21.49 29.41
C ALA A 96 11.64 -20.02 29.14
N LEU A 97 12.63 -19.13 28.94
CA LEU A 97 12.41 -17.73 28.59
C LEU A 97 12.17 -17.56 27.08
N LYS A 98 12.81 -18.40 26.25
CA LYS A 98 12.53 -18.44 24.81
C LYS A 98 11.07 -18.79 24.53
N GLU A 99 10.51 -19.78 25.22
CA GLU A 99 9.11 -20.17 25.05
C GLU A 99 8.14 -19.04 25.44
N ARG A 100 8.42 -18.32 26.54
CA ARG A 100 7.64 -17.13 26.91
C ARG A 100 7.76 -15.99 25.89
N ALA A 101 8.91 -15.85 25.24
CA ALA A 101 9.12 -14.87 24.17
C ALA A 101 8.38 -15.26 22.89
N LYS A 102 8.37 -16.54 22.52
CA LYS A 102 7.60 -17.07 21.38
C LYS A 102 6.10 -16.87 21.55
N ASP A 103 5.55 -17.17 22.73
CA ASP A 103 4.13 -16.94 23.04
C ASP A 103 3.74 -15.46 22.87
N ARG A 104 4.61 -14.52 23.26
CA ARG A 104 4.39 -13.09 23.00
C ARG A 104 4.48 -12.73 21.52
N LYS A 105 5.42 -13.30 20.78
CA LYS A 105 5.52 -13.10 19.31
C LYS A 105 4.26 -13.58 18.59
N GLU A 106 3.69 -14.71 19.01
CA GLU A 106 2.45 -15.25 18.44
C GLU A 106 1.21 -14.43 18.79
N LYS A 107 1.24 -13.69 19.91
CA LYS A 107 0.19 -12.76 20.33
C LYS A 107 0.33 -11.38 19.66
N PHE A 108 1.49 -11.03 19.14
CA PHE A 108 1.69 -9.74 18.46
C PHE A 108 0.77 -9.58 17.24
N GLY A 109 -0.06 -8.53 17.28
CA GLY A 109 -1.08 -8.23 16.27
C GLY A 109 -2.41 -8.97 16.45
N LYS A 110 -2.53 -9.89 17.42
CA LYS A 110 -3.83 -10.49 17.77
C LYS A 110 -4.61 -9.53 18.66
N THR A 111 -5.90 -9.43 18.43
CA THR A 111 -6.83 -8.62 19.24
C THR A 111 -7.94 -9.48 19.83
N SER A 112 -8.50 -9.07 20.96
CA SER A 112 -9.59 -9.79 21.63
C SER A 112 -10.84 -9.81 20.74
N ILE A 113 -11.73 -10.78 20.98
CA ILE A 113 -13.00 -10.89 20.24
C ILE A 113 -13.87 -9.67 20.53
N GLU A 114 -13.87 -9.18 21.77
CA GLU A 114 -14.62 -8.01 22.21
C GLU A 114 -14.20 -6.75 21.45
N THR A 115 -12.90 -6.47 21.38
CA THR A 115 -12.37 -5.31 20.65
C THR A 115 -12.68 -5.41 19.16
N ARG A 116 -12.57 -6.60 18.56
CA ARG A 116 -12.99 -6.81 17.16
C ARG A 116 -14.45 -6.47 16.93
N ASN A 117 -15.33 -6.94 17.81
CA ASN A 117 -16.75 -6.70 17.70
C ASN A 117 -17.08 -5.22 17.88
N GLN A 118 -16.38 -4.51 18.75
CA GLN A 118 -16.51 -3.04 18.87
C GLN A 118 -16.17 -2.34 17.55
N PHE A 119 -15.03 -2.66 16.94
CA PHE A 119 -14.66 -2.10 15.62
C PHE A 119 -15.69 -2.42 14.55
N ARG A 120 -16.10 -3.69 14.43
CA ARG A 120 -17.12 -4.11 13.45
C ARG A 120 -18.44 -3.38 13.66
N ASN A 121 -18.90 -3.25 14.90
CA ASN A 121 -20.15 -2.57 15.22
C ASN A 121 -20.07 -1.07 14.92
N ALA A 122 -18.95 -0.41 15.24
CA ALA A 122 -18.75 1.00 14.90
C ALA A 122 -18.82 1.21 13.38
N CYS A 123 -18.14 0.39 12.59
CA CYS A 123 -18.13 0.49 11.12
C CYS A 123 -19.49 0.13 10.49
N ARG A 124 -20.19 -0.89 11.02
CA ARG A 124 -21.51 -1.32 10.53
C ARG A 124 -22.64 -0.40 10.96
N SER A 125 -22.48 0.35 12.05
CA SER A 125 -23.47 1.31 12.53
C SER A 125 -23.73 2.48 11.58
N GLY A 126 -22.89 2.64 10.55
CA GLY A 126 -23.00 3.73 9.57
C GLY A 126 -22.54 5.10 10.09
N ARG A 127 -22.19 5.21 11.38
CA ARG A 127 -21.66 6.44 11.99
C ARG A 127 -20.31 6.84 11.42
N VAL A 128 -19.49 5.85 11.04
CA VAL A 128 -18.16 6.06 10.45
C VAL A 128 -17.98 5.08 9.30
N ASN A 129 -17.62 5.58 8.12
CA ASN A 129 -17.26 4.72 7.00
C ASN A 129 -15.79 4.32 7.09
N CYS A 130 -15.53 3.17 7.70
CA CYS A 130 -14.19 2.63 7.92
C CYS A 130 -13.45 2.19 6.65
N ARG A 131 -14.07 2.31 5.47
CA ARG A 131 -13.48 1.95 4.17
C ARG A 131 -13.15 3.16 3.32
N VAL A 132 -13.45 4.37 3.80
CA VAL A 132 -13.20 5.61 3.09
C VAL A 132 -12.12 6.41 3.82
N GLN A 133 -11.11 6.84 3.07
CA GLN A 133 -10.05 7.69 3.59
C GLN A 133 -10.63 9.08 3.97
N PRO A 134 -10.51 9.50 5.25
CA PRO A 134 -10.93 10.83 5.69
C PRO A 134 -10.18 11.94 4.95
N GLU A 135 -10.82 13.10 4.79
CA GLU A 135 -10.23 14.25 4.10
C GLU A 135 -8.93 14.73 4.78
N GLU A 136 -8.95 14.83 6.10
CA GLU A 136 -7.78 15.21 6.89
C GLU A 136 -6.59 14.25 6.70
N SER A 137 -6.85 12.95 6.58
CA SER A 137 -5.81 11.97 6.26
C SER A 137 -5.21 12.18 4.86
N ARG A 138 -6.04 12.55 3.87
CA ARG A 138 -5.57 12.87 2.52
C ARG A 138 -4.72 14.14 2.50
N LYS A 139 -5.15 15.19 3.22
CA LYS A 139 -4.38 16.44 3.38
C LYS A 139 -3.04 16.17 4.05
N LYS A 140 -3.05 15.41 5.15
CA LYS A 140 -1.85 15.02 5.89
C LYS A 140 -0.88 14.21 5.02
N ARG A 141 -1.38 13.23 4.26
CA ARG A 141 -0.56 12.48 3.29
C ARG A 141 0.12 13.42 2.30
N LYS A 142 -0.64 14.34 1.69
CA LYS A 142 -0.11 15.30 0.72
C LYS A 142 0.98 16.18 1.35
N LEU A 143 0.71 16.72 2.54
CA LEU A 143 1.67 17.55 3.28
C LEU A 143 2.98 16.81 3.56
N ILE A 144 2.90 15.58 4.09
CA ILE A 144 4.07 14.76 4.42
C ILE A 144 4.86 14.43 3.15
N ARG A 145 4.15 14.05 2.08
CA ARG A 145 4.77 13.74 0.78
C ARG A 145 5.54 14.94 0.25
N ASP A 146 4.90 16.09 0.17
CA ASP A 146 5.48 17.30 -0.42
C ASP A 146 6.69 17.78 0.41
N HIS A 147 6.62 17.70 1.74
CA HIS A 147 7.76 18.05 2.60
C HIS A 147 8.93 17.09 2.46
N LEU A 148 8.70 15.77 2.49
CA LEU A 148 9.81 14.81 2.42
C LEU A 148 10.42 14.73 1.04
N ALA A 149 9.62 14.82 -0.02
CA ALA A 149 10.16 14.88 -1.37
C ALA A 149 11.08 16.10 -1.53
N LYS A 150 10.70 17.26 -0.97
CA LYS A 150 11.55 18.45 -0.92
C LYS A 150 12.85 18.20 -0.16
N VAL A 151 12.78 17.58 1.02
CA VAL A 151 13.97 17.24 1.82
C VAL A 151 14.89 16.29 1.05
N GLU A 152 14.37 15.25 0.42
CA GLU A 152 15.18 14.31 -0.35
C GLU A 152 15.86 14.98 -1.56
N LYS A 153 15.17 15.89 -2.23
CA LYS A 153 15.74 16.68 -3.34
C LYS A 153 16.86 17.60 -2.86
N GLU A 154 16.57 18.42 -1.83
CA GLU A 154 17.49 19.47 -1.37
C GLU A 154 18.66 18.97 -0.52
N LYS A 155 18.47 17.88 0.23
CA LYS A 155 19.51 17.36 1.15
C LYS A 155 20.29 16.20 0.57
N LEU A 156 19.67 15.39 -0.31
CA LEU A 156 20.32 14.21 -0.89
C LEU A 156 20.68 14.41 -2.37
N ASN A 157 20.39 15.57 -2.96
CA ASN A 157 20.62 15.89 -4.37
C ASN A 157 20.06 14.82 -5.32
N LEU A 158 18.91 14.24 -4.96
CA LEU A 158 18.22 13.25 -5.79
C LEU A 158 17.39 13.93 -6.87
N ASP A 159 17.26 13.27 -8.01
CA ASP A 159 16.33 13.71 -9.04
C ASP A 159 14.88 13.62 -8.55
N ASP A 160 14.01 14.43 -9.18
CA ASP A 160 12.60 14.53 -8.83
C ASP A 160 11.85 13.19 -8.83
N GLU A 161 12.16 12.30 -9.79
CA GLU A 161 11.47 11.03 -9.95
C GLU A 161 11.89 10.06 -8.83
N THR A 162 13.18 9.98 -8.54
CA THR A 162 13.73 9.13 -7.49
C THR A 162 13.29 9.56 -6.10
N ALA A 163 13.32 10.86 -5.79
CA ALA A 163 12.90 11.39 -4.50
C ALA A 163 11.41 11.09 -4.21
N ASP A 164 10.55 11.29 -5.20
CA ASP A 164 9.13 10.98 -5.06
C ASP A 164 8.85 9.48 -4.96
N ASP A 165 9.54 8.66 -5.77
CA ASP A 165 9.43 7.20 -5.69
C ASP A 165 9.83 6.67 -4.31
N ASN A 166 10.91 7.19 -3.71
CA ASN A 166 11.36 6.82 -2.38
C ASN A 166 10.29 7.09 -1.32
N VAL A 167 9.74 8.31 -1.33
CA VAL A 167 8.71 8.73 -0.39
C VAL A 167 7.45 7.88 -0.56
N GLU A 168 6.99 7.66 -1.79
CA GLU A 168 5.83 6.82 -2.07
C GLU A 168 6.05 5.35 -1.68
N ILE A 169 7.27 4.81 -1.82
CA ILE A 169 7.59 3.46 -1.34
C ILE A 169 7.47 3.38 0.20
N ARG A 170 7.91 4.40 0.93
CA ARG A 170 7.76 4.43 2.40
C ARG A 170 6.29 4.51 2.80
N PHE A 171 5.48 5.29 2.08
CA PHE A 171 4.02 5.30 2.27
C PHE A 171 3.43 3.90 2.03
N ASP A 172 3.74 3.28 0.90
CA ASP A 172 3.23 1.95 0.53
C ASP A 172 3.61 0.89 1.57
N ARG A 173 4.85 0.89 2.06
CA ARG A 173 5.32 -0.05 3.09
C ARG A 173 4.64 0.19 4.44
N THR A 174 4.48 1.45 4.82
CA THR A 174 3.77 1.82 6.05
C THR A 174 2.32 1.34 5.99
N LEU A 175 1.64 1.58 4.87
CA LEU A 175 0.26 1.12 4.66
C LEU A 175 0.17 -0.42 4.72
N ARG A 176 1.15 -1.12 4.14
CA ARG A 176 1.20 -2.59 4.18
C ARG A 176 1.36 -3.15 5.59
N ILE A 177 2.13 -2.49 6.45
CA ILE A 177 2.21 -2.88 7.87
C ILE A 177 0.84 -2.78 8.51
N LYS A 178 0.15 -1.64 8.33
CA LYS A 178 -1.21 -1.45 8.85
C LYS A 178 -2.17 -2.52 8.33
N ARG A 179 -2.12 -2.86 7.03
CA ARG A 179 -2.93 -3.95 6.44
C ARG A 179 -2.62 -5.30 7.07
N ALA A 180 -1.35 -5.67 7.21
CA ALA A 180 -0.93 -6.94 7.81
C ALA A 180 -1.32 -7.04 9.30
N LEU A 181 -1.34 -5.93 10.03
CA LEU A 181 -1.86 -5.88 11.39
C LEU A 181 -3.38 -6.07 11.43
N LEU A 182 -4.13 -5.43 10.52
CA LEU A 182 -5.57 -5.65 10.41
C LEU A 182 -5.92 -7.09 10.02
N GLU A 183 -5.09 -7.74 9.20
CA GLU A 183 -5.24 -9.15 8.81
C GLU A 183 -5.03 -10.08 10.01
N LYS A 184 -3.95 -9.88 10.78
CA LYS A 184 -3.76 -10.60 12.05
C LYS A 184 -4.88 -10.33 13.06
N ALA A 185 -5.47 -9.14 13.00
CA ALA A 185 -6.62 -8.76 13.81
C ALA A 185 -7.96 -9.25 13.27
N ASN A 186 -8.02 -9.87 12.09
CA ASN A 186 -9.25 -10.31 11.40
C ASN A 186 -10.29 -9.18 11.20
N LEU A 187 -9.82 -8.00 10.78
CA LEU A 187 -10.62 -6.79 10.55
C LEU A 187 -10.59 -6.28 9.10
N THR A 188 -9.86 -6.96 8.20
CA THR A 188 -9.67 -6.54 6.79
C THR A 188 -10.97 -6.49 5.98
N ALA A 189 -11.99 -7.26 6.37
CA ALA A 189 -13.28 -7.24 5.67
C ALA A 189 -14.08 -5.95 5.91
N GLU A 190 -13.86 -5.30 7.05
CA GLU A 190 -14.65 -4.15 7.52
C GLU A 190 -13.89 -2.82 7.52
N VAL A 191 -12.56 -2.87 7.67
CA VAL A 191 -11.72 -1.68 7.89
C VAL A 191 -10.61 -1.62 6.86
N ASP A 192 -10.50 -0.49 6.16
CA ASP A 192 -9.33 -0.17 5.37
C ASP A 192 -8.40 0.75 6.20
N PRO A 193 -7.09 0.48 6.22
CA PRO A 193 -6.19 1.29 7.02
C PRO A 193 -6.02 2.69 6.45
N ILE A 194 -5.82 3.66 7.32
CA ILE A 194 -5.58 5.06 6.95
C ILE A 194 -4.24 5.20 6.22
N ASP A 195 -4.26 5.82 5.05
CA ASP A 195 -3.12 6.02 4.16
C ASP A 195 -2.50 7.43 4.29
N ASP A 196 -2.13 7.79 5.52
CA ASP A 196 -1.56 9.10 5.88
C ASP A 196 -0.04 9.08 6.07
N GLY A 197 0.60 7.91 5.92
CA GLY A 197 2.05 7.73 6.13
C GLY A 197 2.50 7.76 7.58
N VAL A 198 1.60 7.80 8.56
CA VAL A 198 1.96 7.78 9.98
C VAL A 198 1.74 6.39 10.55
N PHE A 199 2.72 5.84 11.25
CA PHE A 199 2.58 4.60 12.01
C PHE A 199 2.75 4.91 13.50
N GLU A 200 1.67 4.74 14.27
CA GLU A 200 1.60 5.16 15.67
C GLU A 200 1.94 6.66 15.84
N SER A 201 3.15 6.97 16.32
CA SER A 201 3.66 8.33 16.49
C SER A 201 4.72 8.73 15.45
N ASP A 202 5.19 7.79 14.64
CA ASP A 202 6.26 8.00 13.67
C ASP A 202 5.71 8.38 12.30
N ILE A 203 6.30 9.41 11.70
CA ILE A 203 6.03 9.81 10.32
C ILE A 203 6.95 9.02 9.41
N LEU A 204 6.36 8.18 8.56
CA LEU A 204 7.04 7.40 7.52
C LEU A 204 8.26 6.66 8.01
N LEU A 205 7.99 5.48 8.57
CA LEU A 205 9.00 4.50 8.91
C LEU A 205 10.00 4.31 7.77
N THR A 206 11.27 4.17 8.14
CA THR A 206 12.35 3.93 7.19
C THR A 206 12.12 2.61 6.43
N GLU A 207 12.76 2.49 5.29
CA GLU A 207 12.75 1.26 4.50
C GLU A 207 13.20 0.03 5.31
N GLU A 208 14.19 0.19 6.19
CA GLU A 208 14.72 -0.87 7.04
C GLU A 208 13.73 -1.27 8.14
N GLN A 209 13.22 -0.29 8.89
CA GLN A 209 12.21 -0.52 9.93
C GLN A 209 10.97 -1.21 9.35
N THR A 210 10.49 -0.74 8.21
CA THR A 210 9.31 -1.35 7.58
C THR A 210 9.58 -2.77 7.10
N ASN A 211 10.75 -3.04 6.53
CA ASN A 211 11.12 -4.38 6.11
C ASN A 211 11.24 -5.34 7.30
N LEU A 212 11.81 -4.91 8.43
CA LEU A 212 11.88 -5.70 9.65
C LEU A 212 10.48 -6.11 10.14
N ILE A 213 9.58 -5.13 10.29
CA ILE A 213 8.21 -5.37 10.77
C ILE A 213 7.46 -6.29 9.80
N LEU A 214 7.54 -6.06 8.49
CA LEU A 214 6.89 -6.90 7.49
C LEU A 214 7.44 -8.34 7.47
N ASN A 215 8.74 -8.53 7.70
CA ASN A 215 9.33 -9.86 7.85
C ASN A 215 8.80 -10.57 9.11
N ASP A 216 8.66 -9.87 10.23
CA ASP A 216 8.09 -10.42 11.47
C ASP A 216 6.59 -10.72 11.37
N LEU A 217 5.87 -9.97 10.54
CA LEU A 217 4.47 -10.25 10.18
C LEU A 217 4.33 -11.38 9.14
N GLY A 218 5.42 -11.96 8.67
CA GLY A 218 5.41 -13.07 7.70
C GLY A 218 5.15 -12.63 6.25
N LYS A 219 5.21 -11.33 5.96
CA LYS A 219 4.96 -10.75 4.62
C LYS A 219 6.25 -10.57 3.81
N ALA A 220 7.30 -11.31 4.13
CA ALA A 220 8.55 -11.31 3.35
C ALA A 220 8.29 -11.76 1.90
N ASN A 221 9.08 -11.26 0.95
CA ASN A 221 8.97 -11.53 -0.49
C ASN A 221 7.66 -11.13 -1.19
N SER A 222 6.66 -10.63 -0.47
CA SER A 222 5.40 -10.15 -1.08
C SER A 222 5.56 -8.75 -1.66
N THR A 223 4.82 -8.44 -2.73
CA THR A 223 4.68 -7.08 -3.27
C THR A 223 3.50 -6.32 -2.66
N GLY A 224 2.64 -7.01 -1.91
CA GLY A 224 1.41 -6.46 -1.33
C GLY A 224 0.23 -6.41 -2.31
N ASP A 225 0.39 -6.98 -3.52
CA ASP A 225 -0.67 -7.05 -4.54
C ASP A 225 -1.35 -8.43 -4.61
N GLU A 226 -0.88 -9.39 -3.80
CA GLU A 226 -1.31 -10.80 -3.84
C GLU A 226 -2.76 -10.97 -3.34
N ASP A 227 -3.24 -10.08 -2.47
CA ASP A 227 -4.60 -10.09 -1.92
C ASP A 227 -5.60 -9.19 -2.69
N LEU A 228 -5.20 -8.69 -3.87
CA LEU A 228 -5.98 -7.72 -4.66
C LEU A 228 -6.46 -8.27 -6.01
N SER A 229 -6.32 -9.57 -6.26
CA SER A 229 -7.15 -10.21 -7.26
C SER A 229 -8.61 -9.98 -6.84
N PRO A 230 -9.46 -9.34 -7.68
CA PRO A 230 -10.89 -9.46 -7.46
C PRO A 230 -11.17 -10.96 -7.36
N ASP A 231 -11.95 -11.36 -6.35
CA ASP A 231 -12.56 -12.67 -6.31
C ASP A 231 -13.06 -12.95 -7.73
N GLU A 232 -12.48 -13.94 -8.40
CA GLU A 232 -13.04 -14.45 -9.65
C GLU A 232 -14.42 -14.98 -9.23
N GLU A 233 -15.46 -14.17 -9.45
CA GLU A 233 -16.85 -14.61 -9.32
C GLU A 233 -17.02 -15.75 -10.33
N GLU A 234 -17.03 -16.97 -9.80
CA GLU A 234 -17.47 -18.20 -10.48
C GLU A 234 -18.98 -18.16 -10.75
#